data_AF-V4MYK1-F1
#
_entry.id   AF-V4MYK1-F1
#
_cell.length_a   1.000
_cell.length_b   1.000
_cell.length_c   1.000
_cell.angle_alpha   90.00
_cell.angle_beta   90.00
_cell.angle_gamma   90.00
#
_symmetry.space_group_name_H-M   'P 1'
#
loop_
_entity.id
_entity.type
_entity.pdbx_description
1 polymer ?
#
loop_
_entity_poly.entity_id
_entity_poly.type
_entity_poly.pdbx_seq_one_letter_code
_entity_poly.pdbx_strand_id
1 'polypeptide(L)'
;MRFLFSPRLINNSLVLLRSSRAAPPIYPLLFGRKSPVFISATIPVAAAAFSSAMAITPNIAVNHSEEALPGKLWIKFNKECLFSMYSPFAVSLAGGNLKIETFRHYIAQDVHFLKAFAHAYELATECADDDDDKLAISNLRKSVMEELKMHASFVQDWDLDINKEVRVNSATLRYTEFLLATASGKVEGLKAPGMLDTPFEKTKVAAYTLGAVTPCMRLYAFLGKEFGALLDPSEVNHPYKKWIDNYSSDAFQVSAKQTEDLLEKLSVSMTGEELDIIEKLYQQAMKLEVEFFHAQPLAESTIVPLLKNHSKDDLVIFSDFDLTCTVVDSSAILAEIAIVTAPKDEQSRSGQLIHRMLSADLKNTWSQLSKQYTEHYEECIENILKKEKAEKFDHEGLCIALEQLSEFEKKANNRVIESGVLKGLNLEDIKRAGERLILQDGCINVFQKILETGDQNAKVHVLSYCWCGDLIRAAFSARSVDAVEVHANEFTFEESISTGEIERKVESPIDKAKQFKSIVQNRKDHDEKKSLVTVYIGDSVGDLLCLLEADIGIVVGSSSSLRRVGNHFGISFVPLFSGIVQKQKQHTQEESSPTWKGLSGTLYTVSSWAEIHSFALGWE
;
A
#
# COMPACT_ATOMS: atom_id res chain seq x y z
N MET A 1 -16.94 10.09 -3.71
CA MET A 1 -17.64 10.05 -5.03
C MET A 1 -17.15 11.03 -6.11
N ARG A 2 -16.08 11.82 -5.97
CA ARG A 2 -15.47 12.53 -7.14
C ARG A 2 -14.78 11.59 -8.15
N PHE A 3 -14.65 10.31 -7.84
CA PHE A 3 -14.03 9.28 -8.70
C PHE A 3 -15.00 8.52 -9.61
N LEU A 4 -16.31 8.82 -9.58
CA LEU A 4 -17.33 8.02 -10.29
C LEU A 4 -17.48 8.31 -11.80
N PHE A 5 -16.67 9.20 -12.39
CA PHE A 5 -16.87 9.62 -13.79
C PHE A 5 -15.58 9.70 -14.62
N SER A 6 -14.80 8.62 -14.69
CA SER A 6 -13.85 8.45 -15.81
C SER A 6 -14.38 7.39 -16.79
N PRO A 7 -14.91 7.79 -17.97
CA PRO A 7 -15.39 6.86 -19.00
C PRO A 7 -14.34 5.87 -19.52
N ARG A 8 -13.06 6.10 -19.22
CA ARG A 8 -11.93 5.28 -19.71
C ARG A 8 -11.74 3.97 -18.95
N LEU A 9 -12.07 3.91 -17.65
CA LEU A 9 -11.96 2.67 -16.86
C LEU A 9 -13.13 1.72 -17.16
N ILE A 10 -14.30 2.26 -17.49
CA ILE A 10 -15.53 1.51 -17.81
C ILE A 10 -15.40 0.69 -19.11
N ASN A 11 -14.59 1.15 -20.07
CA ASN A 11 -14.41 0.44 -21.34
C ASN A 11 -13.59 -0.85 -21.23
N ASN A 12 -12.69 -0.98 -20.25
CA ASN A 12 -11.89 -2.19 -20.10
C ASN A 12 -12.71 -3.36 -19.52
N SER A 13 -13.69 -3.10 -18.65
CA SER A 13 -14.62 -4.11 -18.12
C SER A 13 -15.58 -4.64 -19.20
N LEU A 14 -15.97 -3.80 -20.16
CA LEU A 14 -16.82 -4.17 -21.30
C LEU A 14 -16.17 -5.15 -22.27
N VAL A 15 -14.84 -5.19 -22.36
CA VAL A 15 -14.10 -6.12 -23.25
C VAL A 15 -14.08 -7.53 -22.64
N LEU A 16 -13.94 -7.64 -21.32
CA LEU A 16 -13.86 -8.92 -20.59
C LEU A 16 -15.21 -9.64 -20.45
N LEU A 17 -16.33 -8.92 -20.52
CA LEU A 17 -17.68 -9.52 -20.59
C LEU A 17 -18.09 -9.95 -22.00
N ARG A 18 -17.37 -9.51 -23.06
CA ARG A 18 -17.73 -9.76 -24.46
C ARG A 18 -16.81 -10.73 -25.21
N SER A 19 -15.68 -11.16 -24.64
CA SER A 19 -14.75 -12.03 -25.37
C SER A 19 -15.16 -13.51 -25.30
N SER A 20 -16.06 -13.90 -26.20
CA SER A 20 -16.09 -15.26 -26.73
C SER A 20 -16.00 -15.19 -28.25
N ARG A 21 -14.88 -15.70 -28.78
CA ARG A 21 -14.54 -15.99 -30.19
C ARG A 21 -13.88 -14.88 -31.04
N ALA A 22 -12.88 -15.38 -31.79
CA ALA A 22 -12.19 -14.87 -32.98
C ALA A 22 -11.00 -13.90 -32.78
N ALA A 23 -9.87 -14.32 -33.36
CA ALA A 23 -8.59 -13.62 -33.45
C ALA A 23 -8.69 -12.32 -34.28
N PRO A 24 -7.85 -11.30 -34.01
CA PRO A 24 -7.88 -10.05 -34.78
C PRO A 24 -6.98 -10.14 -36.04
N PRO A 25 -7.35 -9.49 -37.15
CA PRO A 25 -6.46 -9.33 -38.30
C PRO A 25 -5.56 -8.09 -38.15
N ILE A 26 -4.40 -8.20 -38.78
CA ILE A 26 -3.32 -7.21 -38.91
C ILE A 26 -3.70 -6.17 -39.99
N TYR A 27 -3.49 -4.87 -39.73
CA TYR A 27 -3.29 -3.86 -40.81
C TYR A 27 -2.30 -2.76 -40.39
N PRO A 28 -1.51 -2.19 -41.34
CA PRO A 28 -0.33 -1.37 -41.07
C PRO A 28 -0.59 0.14 -41.15
N LEU A 29 0.20 0.92 -40.41
CA LEU A 29 0.24 2.39 -40.46
C LEU A 29 1.24 2.88 -41.52
N LEU A 30 0.78 3.77 -42.39
CA LEU A 30 1.56 4.48 -43.41
C LEU A 30 2.10 5.81 -42.87
N PHE A 31 3.34 6.12 -43.29
CA PHE A 31 4.12 7.33 -43.04
C PHE A 31 3.50 8.63 -43.59
N GLY A 32 3.79 9.75 -42.91
CA GLY A 32 3.61 11.10 -43.46
C GLY A 32 4.29 12.19 -42.62
N ARG A 33 5.53 12.56 -42.97
CA ARG A 33 6.31 13.70 -42.45
C ARG A 33 5.63 15.05 -42.75
N LYS A 34 5.76 16.02 -41.83
CA LYS A 34 6.48 17.31 -41.99
C LYS A 34 6.17 18.31 -40.84
N SER A 35 7.21 18.88 -40.25
CA SER A 35 7.24 20.16 -39.50
C SER A 35 8.10 21.16 -40.31
N PRO A 36 8.49 22.37 -39.82
CA PRO A 36 7.98 23.23 -38.73
C PRO A 36 7.88 24.73 -39.14
N VAL A 37 7.27 25.61 -38.32
CA VAL A 37 7.62 27.06 -38.26
C VAL A 37 7.37 27.60 -36.83
N PHE A 38 8.41 28.23 -36.25
CA PHE A 38 8.41 29.05 -35.03
C PHE A 38 7.89 30.47 -35.32
N ILE A 39 7.29 31.17 -34.34
CA ILE A 39 7.52 32.61 -34.07
C ILE A 39 7.04 32.98 -32.65
N SER A 40 7.88 33.83 -32.04
CA SER A 40 7.90 34.47 -30.73
C SER A 40 6.78 35.49 -30.47
N ALA A 41 6.38 35.66 -29.20
CA ALA A 41 6.01 36.97 -28.62
C ALA A 41 6.08 36.97 -27.07
N THR A 42 6.67 38.02 -26.53
CA THR A 42 7.00 38.31 -25.12
C THR A 42 6.06 39.36 -24.49
N ILE A 43 5.68 39.13 -23.20
CA ILE A 43 5.48 40.10 -22.07
C ILE A 43 4.15 40.93 -22.05
N PRO A 44 3.54 41.35 -20.88
CA PRO A 44 4.01 41.34 -19.48
C PRO A 44 3.10 40.73 -18.39
N VAL A 45 3.75 40.60 -17.24
CA VAL A 45 3.31 40.34 -15.86
C VAL A 45 2.29 41.37 -15.34
N ALA A 46 1.23 40.88 -14.72
CA ALA A 46 0.47 41.60 -13.69
C ALA A 46 0.15 40.63 -12.53
N ALA A 47 0.70 40.94 -11.37
CA ALA A 47 0.50 40.21 -10.13
C ALA A 47 -0.87 40.53 -9.52
N ALA A 48 -1.64 39.50 -9.18
CA ALA A 48 -2.70 39.57 -8.18
C ALA A 48 -2.64 38.29 -7.35
N ALA A 49 -2.31 38.46 -6.07
CA ALA A 49 -2.18 37.40 -5.09
C ALA A 49 -3.54 36.79 -4.76
N PHE A 50 -3.63 35.45 -4.76
CA PHE A 50 -4.51 34.71 -3.87
C PHE A 50 -3.82 33.42 -3.40
N SER A 51 -3.72 33.32 -2.08
CA SER A 51 -3.17 32.22 -1.30
C SER A 51 -4.11 31.01 -1.33
N SER A 52 -3.63 29.86 -1.84
CA SER A 52 -3.97 28.52 -1.33
C SER A 52 -3.05 27.48 -1.99
N ALA A 53 -1.98 27.05 -1.31
CA ALA A 53 -1.23 25.87 -1.73
C ALA A 53 -1.89 24.63 -1.10
N MET A 54 -2.50 23.84 -1.98
CA MET A 54 -3.19 22.59 -1.69
C MET A 54 -2.21 21.54 -1.14
N ALA A 55 -2.58 20.90 -0.04
CA ALA A 55 -2.01 19.62 0.36
C ALA A 55 -2.49 18.57 -0.64
N ILE A 56 -1.60 18.15 -1.53
CA ILE A 56 -1.81 17.11 -2.53
C ILE A 56 -1.67 15.76 -1.82
N THR A 57 -2.75 15.00 -1.74
CA THR A 57 -2.73 13.55 -1.52
C THR A 57 -2.02 12.86 -2.69
N PRO A 58 -1.02 11.98 -2.49
CA PRO A 58 -0.50 11.17 -3.57
C PRO A 58 -1.47 10.03 -3.85
N ASN A 59 -2.44 10.29 -4.72
CA ASN A 59 -3.19 9.23 -5.37
C ASN A 59 -2.39 8.87 -6.63
N ILE A 60 -1.76 7.70 -6.65
CA ILE A 60 -1.03 7.19 -7.82
C ILE A 60 -2.08 6.78 -8.87
N ALA A 61 -2.65 7.77 -9.54
CA ALA A 61 -3.17 7.61 -10.89
C ALA A 61 -1.98 7.90 -11.81
N VAL A 62 -1.28 6.84 -12.21
CA VAL A 62 -0.17 6.91 -13.15
C VAL A 62 -0.69 7.51 -14.46
N ASN A 63 -0.44 8.80 -14.68
CA ASN A 63 -0.29 9.32 -16.03
C ASN A 63 0.93 8.60 -16.60
N HIS A 64 0.71 7.60 -17.45
CA HIS A 64 1.77 6.97 -18.21
C HIS A 64 2.35 7.99 -19.21
N SER A 65 3.21 8.87 -18.71
CA SER A 65 4.10 9.75 -19.49
C SER A 65 5.39 9.99 -18.69
N GLU A 66 6.46 9.32 -19.14
CA GLU A 66 7.89 9.62 -18.93
C GLU A 66 8.48 9.61 -17.49
N GLU A 67 8.18 8.61 -16.68
CA GLU A 67 9.03 8.33 -15.50
C GLU A 67 10.31 7.59 -15.91
N ALA A 68 11.48 8.02 -15.42
CA ALA A 68 12.78 7.39 -15.66
C ALA A 68 12.80 5.93 -15.16
N LEU A 69 13.66 5.08 -15.73
CA LEU A 69 13.75 3.66 -15.40
C LEU A 69 13.93 3.41 -13.88
N PRO A 70 14.89 4.05 -13.17
CA PRO A 70 15.03 3.85 -11.72
C PRO A 70 13.78 4.20 -10.93
N GLY A 71 13.05 5.26 -11.32
CA GLY A 71 11.79 5.65 -10.68
C GLY A 71 10.69 4.59 -10.86
N LYS A 72 10.55 4.05 -12.06
CA LYS A 72 9.63 2.94 -12.34
C LYS A 72 9.97 1.69 -11.53
N LEU A 73 11.26 1.35 -11.43
CA LEU A 73 11.73 0.19 -10.65
C LEU A 73 11.47 0.40 -9.15
N TRP A 74 11.73 1.59 -8.62
CA TRP A 74 11.43 1.94 -7.23
C TRP A 74 9.95 1.80 -6.89
N ILE A 75 9.05 2.31 -7.75
CA ILE A 75 7.60 2.16 -7.56
C ILE A 75 7.20 0.69 -7.62
N LYS A 76 7.74 -0.07 -8.57
CA LYS A 76 7.41 -1.49 -8.79
C LYS A 76 7.83 -2.38 -7.61
N PHE A 77 8.96 -2.09 -6.97
CA PHE A 77 9.51 -2.86 -5.85
C PHE A 77 9.40 -2.12 -4.51
N ASN A 78 8.46 -1.18 -4.39
CA ASN A 78 8.22 -0.44 -3.16
C ASN A 78 7.78 -1.35 -1.99
N LYS A 79 7.20 -2.52 -2.29
CA LYS A 79 6.81 -3.50 -1.28
C LYS A 79 8.01 -3.99 -0.46
N GLU A 80 9.13 -4.28 -1.10
CA GLU A 80 10.37 -4.65 -0.44
C GLU A 80 10.90 -3.52 0.46
N CYS A 81 10.78 -2.25 0.02
CA CYS A 81 11.13 -1.11 0.85
C CYS A 81 10.32 -1.10 2.17
N LEU A 82 9.00 -1.31 2.08
CA LEU A 82 8.13 -1.37 3.26
C LEU A 82 8.50 -2.52 4.21
N PHE A 83 8.90 -3.68 3.69
CA PHE A 83 9.39 -4.77 4.53
C PHE A 83 10.66 -4.40 5.29
N SER A 84 11.62 -3.71 4.67
CA SER A 84 12.81 -3.20 5.37
C SER A 84 12.43 -2.17 6.43
N MET A 85 11.58 -1.20 6.08
CA MET A 85 11.14 -0.11 6.95
C MET A 85 10.41 -0.61 8.20
N TYR A 86 9.47 -1.55 8.03
CA TYR A 86 8.70 -2.15 9.13
C TYR A 86 9.41 -3.34 9.78
N SER A 87 10.66 -3.64 9.41
CA SER A 87 11.44 -4.67 10.10
C SER A 87 11.60 -4.32 11.58
N PRO A 88 11.66 -5.31 12.48
CA PRO A 88 11.74 -5.00 13.90
C PRO A 88 13.04 -4.27 14.28
N PHE A 89 14.12 -4.49 13.52
CA PHE A 89 15.36 -3.70 13.62
C PHE A 89 15.13 -2.23 13.27
N ALA A 90 14.52 -1.94 12.12
CA ALA A 90 14.30 -0.57 11.65
C ALA A 90 13.36 0.22 12.58
N VAL A 91 12.28 -0.42 13.04
CA VAL A 91 11.33 0.17 13.99
C VAL A 91 12.01 0.49 15.33
N SER A 92 12.85 -0.41 15.85
CA SER A 92 13.58 -0.18 17.11
C SER A 92 14.70 0.87 16.96
N LEU A 93 15.35 0.92 15.80
CA LEU A 93 16.34 1.95 15.47
C LEU A 93 15.69 3.34 15.40
N ALA A 94 14.57 3.46 14.70
CA ALA A 94 13.80 4.70 14.60
C ALA A 94 13.17 5.12 15.94
N GLY A 95 12.81 4.14 16.79
CA GLY A 95 12.29 4.39 18.14
C GLY A 95 13.36 4.75 19.17
N GLY A 96 14.65 4.57 18.84
CA GLY A 96 15.76 4.89 19.74
C GLY A 96 15.98 3.87 20.87
N ASN A 97 15.28 2.72 20.84
CA ASN A 97 15.38 1.67 21.86
C ASN A 97 15.96 0.35 21.36
N LEU A 98 16.49 0.32 20.13
CA LEU A 98 17.39 -0.73 19.67
C LEU A 98 18.53 -0.90 20.68
N LYS A 99 18.97 -2.13 20.93
CA LYS A 99 20.13 -2.36 21.79
C LYS A 99 21.42 -1.99 21.07
N ILE A 100 22.35 -1.35 21.78
CA ILE A 100 23.59 -0.88 21.18
C ILE A 100 24.41 -2.02 20.58
N GLU A 101 24.38 -3.21 21.18
CA GLU A 101 25.04 -4.43 20.69
C GLU A 101 24.51 -4.86 19.32
N THR A 102 23.20 -4.78 19.10
CA THR A 102 22.57 -5.06 17.80
C THR A 102 22.99 -4.02 16.76
N PHE A 103 23.01 -2.73 17.13
CA PHE A 103 23.49 -1.69 16.23
C PHE A 103 24.97 -1.86 15.86
N ARG A 104 25.82 -2.24 16.83
CA ARG A 104 27.23 -2.56 16.59
C ARG A 104 27.39 -3.73 15.63
N HIS A 105 26.60 -4.79 15.80
CA HIS A 105 26.59 -5.93 14.88
C HIS A 105 26.20 -5.50 13.46
N TYR A 106 25.15 -4.68 13.33
CA TYR A 106 24.71 -4.14 12.06
C TYR A 106 25.81 -3.33 11.34
N ILE A 107 26.45 -2.38 12.04
CA ILE A 107 27.57 -1.60 11.49
C ILE A 107 28.76 -2.51 11.11
N ALA A 108 29.04 -3.54 11.91
CA ALA A 108 30.07 -4.53 11.60
C ALA A 108 29.80 -5.27 10.29
N GLN A 109 28.56 -5.70 10.05
CA GLN A 109 28.18 -6.31 8.76
C GLN A 109 28.26 -5.29 7.62
N ASP A 110 27.82 -4.06 7.86
CA ASP A 110 27.82 -3.00 6.85
C ASP A 110 29.23 -2.62 6.35
N VAL A 111 30.26 -2.75 7.19
CA VAL A 111 31.66 -2.62 6.75
C VAL A 111 32.01 -3.60 5.62
N HIS A 112 31.44 -4.81 5.61
CA HIS A 112 31.64 -5.77 4.51
C HIS A 112 30.87 -5.36 3.25
N PHE A 113 29.68 -4.77 3.42
CA PHE A 113 28.89 -4.17 2.34
C PHE A 113 29.65 -3.06 1.64
N LEU A 114 30.11 -2.06 2.38
CA LEU A 114 30.81 -0.90 1.82
C LEU A 114 32.10 -1.32 1.09
N LYS A 115 32.84 -2.32 1.60
CA LYS A 115 34.00 -2.89 0.89
C LYS A 115 33.61 -3.53 -0.44
N ALA A 116 32.52 -4.31 -0.48
CA ALA A 116 32.03 -4.93 -1.71
C ALA A 116 31.52 -3.87 -2.71
N PHE A 117 30.81 -2.84 -2.25
CA PHE A 117 30.34 -1.74 -3.07
C PHE A 117 31.50 -0.94 -3.67
N ALA A 118 32.52 -0.62 -2.87
CA ALA A 118 33.72 0.06 -3.38
C ALA A 118 34.43 -0.73 -4.49
N HIS A 119 34.49 -2.07 -4.36
CA HIS A 119 35.06 -2.94 -5.39
C HIS A 119 34.13 -3.07 -6.61
N ALA A 120 32.82 -3.17 -6.42
CA ALA A 120 31.86 -3.20 -7.51
C ALA A 120 31.92 -1.91 -8.36
N TYR A 121 32.03 -0.74 -7.73
CA TYR A 121 32.22 0.52 -8.45
C TYR A 121 33.56 0.59 -9.17
N GLU A 122 34.63 -0.01 -8.62
CA GLU A 122 35.93 -0.09 -9.31
C GLU A 122 35.80 -0.89 -10.61
N LEU A 123 35.22 -2.10 -10.53
CA LEU A 123 34.95 -2.94 -11.70
C LEU A 123 34.01 -2.25 -12.71
N ALA A 124 32.97 -1.57 -12.23
CA ALA A 124 32.07 -0.80 -13.09
C ALA A 124 32.79 0.36 -13.80
N THR A 125 33.74 1.03 -13.12
CA THR A 125 34.58 2.08 -13.71
C THR A 125 35.43 1.52 -14.84
N GLU A 126 36.04 0.35 -14.65
CA GLU A 126 36.83 -0.33 -15.69
C GLU A 126 35.98 -0.77 -16.90
N CYS A 127 34.68 -0.95 -16.69
CA CYS A 127 33.72 -1.39 -17.70
C CYS A 127 33.01 -0.23 -18.43
N ALA A 128 33.06 1.00 -17.90
CA ALA A 128 32.47 2.16 -18.54
C ALA A 128 33.33 2.64 -19.73
N ASP A 129 32.68 3.11 -20.80
CA ASP A 129 33.37 3.56 -22.02
C ASP A 129 33.70 5.07 -21.96
N ASP A 130 32.71 5.89 -21.64
CA ASP A 130 32.77 7.36 -21.55
C ASP A 130 33.56 7.83 -20.31
N ASP A 131 34.46 8.79 -20.49
CA ASP A 131 35.32 9.28 -19.39
C ASP A 131 34.52 10.06 -18.33
N ASP A 132 33.43 10.73 -18.72
CA ASP A 132 32.53 11.38 -17.77
C ASP A 132 31.79 10.34 -16.91
N ASP A 133 31.37 9.20 -17.50
CA ASP A 133 30.77 8.09 -16.76
C ASP A 133 31.78 7.46 -15.79
N LYS A 134 33.03 7.21 -16.23
CA LYS A 134 34.10 6.72 -15.33
C LYS A 134 34.33 7.66 -14.15
N LEU A 135 34.36 8.98 -14.42
CA LEU A 135 34.52 9.98 -13.38
C LEU A 135 33.34 9.97 -12.39
N ALA A 136 32.11 9.87 -12.90
CA ALA A 136 30.91 9.78 -12.08
C ALA A 136 30.94 8.53 -11.17
N ILE A 137 31.23 7.34 -11.72
CA ILE A 137 31.32 6.10 -10.94
C ILE A 137 32.45 6.18 -9.89
N SER A 138 33.61 6.72 -10.27
CA SER A 138 34.75 6.90 -9.36
C SER A 138 34.41 7.84 -8.19
N ASN A 139 33.62 8.89 -8.44
CA ASN A 139 33.12 9.76 -7.37
C ASN A 139 32.16 9.02 -6.42
N LEU A 140 31.27 8.17 -6.92
CA LEU A 140 30.40 7.32 -6.08
C LEU A 140 31.24 6.37 -5.21
N ARG A 141 32.27 5.74 -5.79
CA ARG A 141 33.23 4.91 -5.05
C ARG A 141 33.93 5.71 -3.94
N LYS A 142 34.33 6.95 -4.23
CA LYS A 142 34.99 7.82 -3.25
C LYS A 142 34.07 8.10 -2.06
N SER A 143 32.79 8.39 -2.30
CA SER A 143 31.79 8.60 -1.23
C SER A 143 31.66 7.37 -0.33
N VAL A 144 31.56 6.16 -0.91
CA VAL A 144 31.52 4.89 -0.14
C VAL A 144 32.79 4.70 0.68
N MET A 145 33.96 5.04 0.14
CA MET A 145 35.23 4.94 0.87
C MET A 145 35.35 5.96 2.00
N GLU A 146 34.71 7.12 1.88
CA GLU A 146 34.61 8.12 2.95
C GLU A 146 33.68 7.65 4.07
N GLU A 147 32.54 7.04 3.72
CA GLU A 147 31.62 6.41 4.66
C GLU A 147 32.28 5.24 5.41
N LEU A 148 33.02 4.37 4.71
CA LEU A 148 33.78 3.29 5.33
C LEU A 148 34.80 3.81 6.37
N LYS A 149 35.44 4.94 6.11
CA LYS A 149 36.33 5.60 7.09
C LYS A 149 35.56 6.16 8.27
N MET A 150 34.35 6.66 8.05
CA MET A 150 33.46 7.12 9.12
C MET A 150 33.03 5.94 10.01
N HIS A 151 32.61 4.81 9.42
CA HIS A 151 32.29 3.59 10.18
C HIS A 151 33.51 3.09 10.95
N ALA A 152 34.70 3.10 10.35
CA ALA A 152 35.92 2.73 11.05
C ALA A 152 36.21 3.62 12.28
N SER A 153 35.89 4.92 12.24
CA SER A 153 36.08 5.79 13.41
C SER A 153 35.05 5.56 14.51
N PHE A 154 33.78 5.29 14.17
CA PHE A 154 32.78 4.85 15.16
C PHE A 154 33.17 3.55 15.87
N VAL A 155 33.79 2.65 15.09
CA VAL A 155 34.21 1.33 15.55
C VAL A 155 35.46 1.37 16.42
N GLN A 156 36.39 2.30 16.18
CA GLN A 156 37.58 2.48 17.04
C GLN A 156 37.23 2.93 18.46
N ASP A 157 36.14 3.67 18.61
CA ASP A 157 35.61 4.10 19.93
C ASP A 157 34.89 2.96 20.66
N TRP A 158 34.65 1.83 19.99
CA TRP A 158 34.12 0.62 20.60
C TRP A 158 35.31 -0.29 20.88
N ASP A 159 35.51 -0.74 22.12
CA ASP A 159 36.62 -1.63 22.53
C ASP A 159 36.54 -3.06 21.90
N LEU A 160 36.17 -3.17 20.63
CA LEU A 160 35.93 -4.40 19.88
C LEU A 160 36.78 -4.40 18.59
N ASP A 161 37.58 -5.43 18.39
CA ASP A 161 38.22 -5.70 17.10
C ASP A 161 37.20 -6.36 16.16
N ILE A 162 36.36 -5.53 15.53
CA ILE A 162 35.22 -5.97 14.71
C ILE A 162 35.64 -6.93 13.58
N ASN A 163 36.85 -6.78 13.03
CA ASN A 163 37.32 -7.66 11.96
C ASN A 163 37.65 -9.08 12.44
N LYS A 164 37.78 -9.31 13.76
CA LYS A 164 38.07 -10.63 14.34
C LYS A 164 36.89 -11.26 15.05
N GLU A 165 36.00 -10.46 15.64
CA GLU A 165 34.97 -10.98 16.54
C GLU A 165 33.59 -11.18 15.89
N VAL A 166 33.26 -10.44 14.83
CA VAL A 166 31.96 -10.55 14.17
C VAL A 166 32.06 -11.38 12.89
N ARG A 167 31.47 -12.58 12.91
CA ARG A 167 31.37 -13.43 11.72
C ARG A 167 30.37 -12.82 10.73
N VAL A 168 30.74 -12.78 9.44
CA VAL A 168 29.83 -12.33 8.37
C VAL A 168 28.61 -13.25 8.32
N ASN A 169 27.42 -12.67 8.40
CA ASN A 169 26.16 -13.41 8.38
C ASN A 169 25.76 -13.80 6.94
N SER A 170 24.83 -14.75 6.81
CA SER A 170 24.45 -15.28 5.51
C SER A 170 23.81 -14.23 4.59
N ALA A 171 23.06 -13.27 5.12
CA ALA A 171 22.41 -12.22 4.32
C ALA A 171 23.46 -11.29 3.69
N THR A 172 24.44 -10.88 4.50
CA THR A 172 25.58 -10.04 4.06
C THR A 172 26.40 -10.75 2.99
N LEU A 173 26.71 -12.03 3.19
CA LEU A 173 27.41 -12.83 2.18
C LEU A 173 26.62 -12.92 0.87
N ARG A 174 25.32 -13.25 0.93
CA ARG A 174 24.47 -13.39 -0.26
C ARG A 174 24.45 -12.12 -1.11
N TYR A 175 24.31 -10.95 -0.49
CA TYR A 175 24.31 -9.71 -1.26
C TYR A 175 25.71 -9.34 -1.76
N THR A 176 26.73 -9.37 -0.91
CA THR A 176 28.09 -9.03 -1.36
C THR A 176 28.58 -9.95 -2.49
N GLU A 177 28.29 -11.26 -2.43
CA GLU A 177 28.58 -12.20 -3.51
C GLU A 177 27.77 -11.92 -4.79
N PHE A 178 26.46 -11.67 -4.67
CA PHE A 178 25.60 -11.29 -5.79
C PHE A 178 26.11 -10.03 -6.51
N LEU A 179 26.46 -9.00 -5.75
CA LEU A 179 26.94 -7.73 -6.28
C LEU A 179 28.28 -7.90 -6.99
N LEU A 180 29.25 -8.57 -6.35
CA LEU A 180 30.57 -8.78 -6.94
C LEU A 180 30.51 -9.72 -8.16
N ALA A 181 29.63 -10.71 -8.15
CA ALA A 181 29.38 -11.55 -9.32
C ALA A 181 28.83 -10.73 -10.49
N THR A 182 27.85 -9.87 -10.22
CA THR A 182 27.26 -8.94 -11.21
C THR A 182 28.33 -8.01 -11.78
N ALA A 183 29.13 -7.37 -10.92
CA ALA A 183 30.20 -6.46 -11.32
C ALA A 183 31.35 -7.14 -12.08
N SER A 184 31.56 -8.44 -11.85
CA SER A 184 32.51 -9.25 -12.60
C SER A 184 31.94 -9.77 -13.93
N GLY A 185 30.73 -9.36 -14.32
CA GLY A 185 30.05 -9.77 -15.55
C GLY A 185 29.40 -11.17 -15.49
N LYS A 186 29.27 -11.79 -14.32
CA LYS A 186 28.55 -13.06 -14.13
C LYS A 186 27.04 -12.83 -14.03
N VAL A 187 26.46 -12.31 -15.11
CA VAL A 187 25.02 -12.04 -15.23
C VAL A 187 24.41 -12.98 -16.27
N GLU A 188 23.25 -13.54 -15.97
CA GLU A 188 22.51 -14.39 -16.91
C GLU A 188 22.25 -13.64 -18.22
N GLY A 189 22.54 -14.28 -19.36
CA GLY A 189 22.43 -13.65 -20.68
C GLY A 189 23.69 -12.93 -21.18
N LEU A 190 24.70 -12.71 -20.32
CA LEU A 190 26.03 -12.29 -20.76
C LEU A 190 26.91 -13.50 -21.15
N LYS A 191 27.80 -13.29 -22.12
CA LYS A 191 28.88 -14.24 -22.39
C LYS A 191 29.79 -14.34 -21.17
N ALA A 192 30.41 -15.51 -20.98
CA ALA A 192 31.24 -15.80 -19.81
C ALA A 192 32.33 -14.72 -19.58
N PRO A 193 32.66 -14.37 -18.32
CA PRO A 193 33.74 -13.45 -17.98
C PRO A 193 35.05 -13.95 -18.58
N GLY A 194 35.53 -13.31 -19.65
CA GLY A 194 36.66 -13.77 -20.47
C GLY A 194 36.36 -13.86 -21.97
N MET A 195 35.09 -13.76 -22.38
CA MET A 195 34.65 -13.65 -23.79
C MET A 195 33.85 -12.36 -24.07
N LEU A 196 33.93 -11.38 -23.17
CA LEU A 196 33.41 -10.02 -23.38
C LEU A 196 34.42 -9.28 -24.26
N ASP A 197 34.32 -9.52 -25.57
CA ASP A 197 35.33 -9.12 -26.55
C ASP A 197 35.14 -7.69 -27.04
N THR A 198 33.95 -7.11 -26.86
CA THR A 198 33.62 -5.77 -27.39
C THR A 198 33.48 -4.72 -26.28
N PRO A 199 33.91 -3.46 -26.52
CA PRO A 199 33.67 -2.34 -25.59
C PRO A 199 32.19 -2.19 -25.21
N PHE A 200 31.28 -2.45 -26.16
CA PHE A 200 29.84 -2.41 -25.94
C PHE A 200 29.34 -3.44 -24.91
N GLU A 201 29.89 -4.66 -24.93
CA GLU A 201 29.54 -5.70 -23.94
C GLU A 201 30.06 -5.34 -22.54
N LYS A 202 31.16 -4.60 -22.42
CA LYS A 202 31.69 -4.11 -21.14
C LYS A 202 30.80 -3.00 -20.56
N THR A 203 30.35 -2.04 -21.37
CA THR A 203 29.45 -0.96 -20.89
C THR A 203 28.17 -1.49 -20.25
N LYS A 204 27.65 -2.64 -20.71
CA LYS A 204 26.49 -3.31 -20.10
C LYS A 204 26.76 -3.75 -18.66
N VAL A 205 27.98 -4.22 -18.36
CA VAL A 205 28.36 -4.63 -17.01
C VAL A 205 28.32 -3.44 -16.04
N ALA A 206 28.73 -2.26 -16.48
CA ALA A 206 28.61 -1.04 -15.67
C ALA A 206 27.12 -0.72 -15.37
N ALA A 207 26.25 -0.78 -16.38
CA ALA A 207 24.81 -0.58 -16.20
C ALA A 207 24.18 -1.62 -15.26
N TYR A 208 24.51 -2.91 -15.43
CA TYR A 208 24.04 -4.00 -14.55
C TYR A 208 24.53 -3.85 -13.11
N THR A 209 25.78 -3.43 -12.92
CA THR A 209 26.33 -3.15 -11.59
C THR A 209 25.56 -2.01 -10.92
N LEU A 210 25.29 -0.91 -11.63
CA LEU A 210 24.45 0.16 -11.11
C LEU A 210 23.01 -0.31 -10.86
N GLY A 211 22.47 -1.21 -11.66
CA GLY A 211 21.18 -1.86 -11.42
C GLY A 211 21.12 -2.61 -10.08
N ALA A 212 22.22 -3.24 -9.68
CA ALA A 212 22.36 -3.98 -8.41
C ALA A 212 22.71 -3.08 -7.20
N VAL A 213 23.22 -1.87 -7.42
CA VAL A 213 23.66 -0.92 -6.38
C VAL A 213 22.62 0.16 -6.08
N THR A 214 21.96 0.68 -7.12
CA THR A 214 20.96 1.75 -7.00
C THR A 214 19.88 1.49 -5.94
N PRO A 215 19.32 0.27 -5.80
CA PRO A 215 18.35 -0.06 -4.75
C PRO A 215 18.79 0.31 -3.35
N CYS A 216 20.04 -0.03 -2.98
CA CYS A 216 20.61 0.25 -1.67
C CYS A 216 20.68 1.76 -1.42
N MET A 217 21.30 2.51 -2.35
CA MET A 217 21.44 3.97 -2.24
C MET A 217 20.08 4.65 -2.08
N ARG A 218 19.10 4.22 -2.87
CA ARG A 218 17.73 4.75 -2.83
C ARG A 218 17.00 4.39 -1.54
N LEU A 219 17.11 3.14 -1.08
CA LEU A 219 16.48 2.66 0.15
C LEU A 219 16.99 3.41 1.38
N TYR A 220 18.30 3.54 1.53
CA TYR A 220 18.90 4.24 2.67
C TYR A 220 18.55 5.73 2.68
N ALA A 221 18.54 6.38 1.50
CA ALA A 221 18.09 7.76 1.36
C ALA A 221 16.63 7.93 1.80
N PHE A 222 15.76 6.99 1.42
CA PHE A 222 14.36 6.96 1.83
C PHE A 222 14.21 6.74 3.34
N LEU A 223 14.79 5.67 3.90
CA LEU A 223 14.72 5.36 5.33
C LEU A 223 15.27 6.50 6.18
N GLY A 224 16.38 7.11 5.77
CA GLY A 224 16.93 8.28 6.44
C GLY A 224 15.93 9.43 6.55
N LYS A 225 15.24 9.78 5.45
CA LYS A 225 14.21 10.84 5.47
C LYS A 225 13.00 10.47 6.33
N GLU A 226 12.52 9.23 6.22
CA GLU A 226 11.38 8.75 7.02
C GLU A 226 11.71 8.77 8.52
N PHE A 227 12.88 8.30 8.93
CA PHE A 227 13.28 8.29 10.34
C PHE A 227 13.62 9.70 10.83
N GLY A 228 14.24 10.52 9.98
CA GLY A 228 14.54 11.92 10.29
C GLY A 228 13.29 12.75 10.56
N ALA A 229 12.19 12.47 9.87
CA ALA A 229 10.90 13.11 10.10
C ALA A 229 10.26 12.75 11.45
N LEU A 230 10.71 11.67 12.11
CA LEU A 230 10.24 11.21 13.41
C LEU A 230 11.06 11.76 14.59
N LEU A 231 12.22 12.35 14.32
CA LEU A 231 13.06 12.92 15.36
C LEU A 231 12.38 14.14 15.99
N ASP A 232 12.25 14.12 17.31
CA ASP A 232 11.80 15.29 18.07
C ASP A 232 12.94 16.32 18.11
N PRO A 233 12.75 17.57 17.61
CA PRO A 233 13.77 18.61 17.67
C PRO A 233 14.23 18.94 19.10
N SER A 234 13.40 18.64 20.10
CA SER A 234 13.72 18.82 21.52
C SER A 234 14.47 17.62 22.13
N GLU A 235 14.51 16.47 21.44
CA GLU A 235 15.25 15.29 21.86
C GLU A 235 16.73 15.44 21.49
N VAL A 236 17.51 15.88 22.47
CA VAL A 236 18.96 16.12 22.29
C VAL A 236 19.76 14.81 22.17
N ASN A 237 19.25 13.70 22.72
CA ASN A 237 20.04 12.48 22.98
C ASN A 237 19.48 11.21 22.29
N HIS A 238 18.90 11.29 21.10
CA HIS A 238 18.53 10.08 20.36
C HIS A 238 19.80 9.24 20.02
N PRO A 239 19.93 7.98 20.48
CA PRO A 239 21.20 7.23 20.39
C PRO A 239 21.73 7.06 18.95
N TYR A 240 20.80 6.99 17.99
CA TYR A 240 21.11 6.76 16.57
C TYR A 240 21.01 8.01 15.70
N LYS A 241 20.92 9.20 16.31
CA LYS A 241 20.70 10.46 15.57
C LYS A 241 21.73 10.68 14.46
N LYS A 242 23.01 10.40 14.71
CA LYS A 242 24.08 10.61 13.73
C LYS A 242 23.93 9.73 12.48
N TRP A 243 23.45 8.50 12.64
CA TRP A 243 23.12 7.60 11.52
C TRP A 243 21.95 8.18 10.71
N ILE A 244 20.87 8.57 11.40
CA ILE A 244 19.67 9.15 10.77
C ILE A 244 20.01 10.45 10.03
N ASP A 245 20.75 11.36 10.67
CA ASP A 245 21.19 12.63 10.08
C ASP A 245 22.05 12.41 8.82
N ASN A 246 22.91 11.38 8.82
CA ASN A 246 23.77 11.08 7.68
C ASN A 246 22.95 10.69 6.44
N TYR A 247 22.07 9.69 6.56
CA TYR A 247 21.27 9.20 5.43
C TYR A 247 20.13 10.16 5.03
N SER A 248 19.65 10.99 5.96
CA SER A 248 18.70 12.07 5.67
C SER A 248 19.35 13.34 5.11
N SER A 249 20.68 13.46 5.13
CA SER A 249 21.40 14.65 4.68
C SER A 249 21.24 14.90 3.19
N ASP A 250 21.22 16.18 2.79
CA ASP A 250 21.12 16.55 1.38
C ASP A 250 22.28 15.99 0.55
N ALA A 251 23.47 15.83 1.15
CA ALA A 251 24.62 15.21 0.49
C ALA A 251 24.35 13.75 0.11
N PHE A 252 23.78 12.96 1.03
CA PHE A 252 23.43 11.56 0.74
C PHE A 252 22.29 11.47 -0.29
N GLN A 253 21.28 12.34 -0.19
CA GLN A 253 20.18 12.39 -1.16
C GLN A 253 20.68 12.71 -2.58
N VAL A 254 21.61 13.65 -2.70
CA VAL A 254 22.25 13.98 -3.98
C VAL A 254 23.04 12.77 -4.51
N SER A 255 23.78 12.06 -3.66
CA SER A 255 24.52 10.86 -4.07
C SER A 255 23.61 9.74 -4.55
N ALA A 256 22.49 9.49 -3.86
CA ALA A 256 21.49 8.52 -4.30
C ALA A 256 20.89 8.90 -5.65
N LYS A 257 20.52 10.18 -5.84
CA LYS A 257 20.00 10.68 -7.10
C LYS A 257 21.01 10.60 -8.25
N GLN A 258 22.28 10.92 -7.99
CA GLN A 258 23.35 10.76 -8.98
C GLN A 258 23.54 9.31 -9.41
N THR A 259 23.36 8.35 -8.49
CA THR A 259 23.41 6.92 -8.80
C THR A 259 22.25 6.53 -9.73
N GLU A 260 21.03 7.00 -9.44
CA GLU A 260 19.85 6.79 -10.31
C GLU A 260 20.04 7.43 -11.70
N ASP A 261 20.49 8.67 -11.76
CA ASP A 261 20.67 9.40 -13.02
C ASP A 261 21.74 8.74 -13.91
N LEU A 262 22.77 8.18 -13.30
CA LEU A 262 23.79 7.42 -14.02
C LEU A 262 23.26 6.07 -14.51
N LEU A 263 22.49 5.35 -13.71
CA LEU A 263 21.80 4.13 -14.17
C LEU A 263 20.88 4.42 -15.36
N GLU A 264 20.12 5.51 -15.29
CA GLU A 264 19.28 5.96 -16.40
C GLU A 264 20.13 6.22 -17.64
N LYS A 265 21.19 7.04 -17.53
CA LYS A 265 22.09 7.37 -18.65
C LYS A 265 22.65 6.11 -19.31
N LEU A 266 23.17 5.16 -18.53
CA LEU A 266 23.74 3.91 -19.06
C LEU A 266 22.69 2.98 -19.66
N SER A 267 21.42 3.14 -19.30
CA SER A 267 20.32 2.29 -19.79
C SER A 267 19.69 2.78 -21.10
N VAL A 268 19.97 4.02 -21.54
CA VAL A 268 19.31 4.64 -22.72
C VAL A 268 19.48 3.84 -24.02
N SER A 269 20.66 3.23 -24.22
CA SER A 269 21.00 2.51 -25.45
C SER A 269 20.73 1.00 -25.38
N MET A 270 20.16 0.52 -24.27
CA MET A 270 19.92 -0.90 -24.02
C MET A 270 18.62 -1.38 -24.67
N THR A 271 18.61 -2.65 -25.05
CA THR A 271 17.45 -3.34 -25.60
C THR A 271 16.46 -3.74 -24.51
N GLY A 272 15.22 -4.09 -24.88
CA GLY A 272 14.20 -4.52 -23.91
C GLY A 272 14.64 -5.71 -23.04
N GLU A 273 15.31 -6.70 -23.63
CA GLU A 273 15.83 -7.87 -22.90
C GLU A 273 16.90 -7.49 -21.87
N GLU A 274 17.72 -6.49 -22.17
CA GLU A 274 18.77 -6.00 -21.27
C GLU A 274 18.20 -5.13 -20.15
N LEU A 275 17.15 -4.35 -20.44
CA LEU A 275 16.39 -3.63 -19.41
C LEU A 275 15.66 -4.60 -18.46
N ASP A 276 15.14 -5.71 -18.96
CA ASP A 276 14.55 -6.77 -18.14
C ASP A 276 15.59 -7.42 -17.20
N ILE A 277 16.86 -7.51 -17.63
CA ILE A 277 17.96 -7.96 -16.77
C ILE A 277 18.22 -6.94 -15.65
N ILE A 278 18.28 -5.63 -15.96
CA ILE A 278 18.41 -4.58 -14.94
C ILE A 278 17.26 -4.66 -13.92
N GLU A 279 16.03 -4.85 -14.39
CA GLU A 279 14.88 -5.00 -13.51
C GLU A 279 15.05 -6.18 -12.54
N LYS A 280 15.47 -7.36 -13.04
CA LYS A 280 15.72 -8.54 -12.20
C LYS A 280 16.84 -8.31 -11.18
N LEU A 281 17.92 -7.64 -11.59
CA LEU A 281 19.03 -7.30 -10.69
C LEU A 281 18.59 -6.33 -9.60
N TYR A 282 17.81 -5.31 -9.97
CA TYR A 282 17.23 -4.35 -9.04
C TYR A 282 16.30 -5.04 -8.03
N GLN A 283 15.41 -5.90 -8.51
CA GLN A 283 14.52 -6.69 -7.66
C GLN A 283 15.30 -7.58 -6.69
N GLN A 284 16.33 -8.28 -7.18
CA GLN A 284 17.13 -9.17 -6.35
C GLN A 284 17.87 -8.39 -5.26
N ALA A 285 18.45 -7.23 -5.59
CA ALA A 285 19.05 -6.34 -4.61
C ALA A 285 18.05 -5.86 -3.55
N MET A 286 16.83 -5.45 -3.94
CA MET A 286 15.78 -5.09 -2.97
C MET A 286 15.42 -6.26 -2.03
N LYS A 287 15.32 -7.49 -2.53
CA LYS A 287 15.08 -8.67 -1.68
C LYS A 287 16.23 -8.94 -0.71
N LEU A 288 17.47 -8.76 -1.16
CA LEU A 288 18.66 -8.94 -0.35
C LEU A 288 18.81 -7.86 0.73
N GLU A 289 18.36 -6.63 0.46
CA GLU A 289 18.22 -5.58 1.48
C GLU A 289 17.23 -6.00 2.56
N VAL A 290 16.04 -6.50 2.18
CA VAL A 290 15.06 -7.00 3.16
C VAL A 290 15.66 -8.13 4.01
N GLU A 291 16.35 -9.09 3.38
CA GLU A 291 17.09 -10.14 4.08
C GLU A 291 18.09 -9.57 5.08
N PHE A 292 18.83 -8.52 4.70
CA PHE A 292 19.83 -7.88 5.54
C PHE A 292 19.21 -7.24 6.79
N PHE A 293 18.12 -6.46 6.65
CA PHE A 293 17.43 -5.86 7.78
C PHE A 293 16.81 -6.90 8.73
N HIS A 294 16.32 -8.02 8.20
CA HIS A 294 15.71 -9.09 9.00
C HIS A 294 16.73 -10.05 9.64
N ALA A 295 17.95 -10.11 9.13
CA ALA A 295 19.01 -10.96 9.67
C ALA A 295 19.69 -10.39 10.93
N GLN A 296 19.35 -9.16 11.34
CA GLN A 296 19.96 -8.52 12.50
C GLN A 296 19.51 -9.20 13.80
N PRO A 297 20.45 -9.51 14.73
CA PRO A 297 20.11 -10.17 15.98
C PRO A 297 19.40 -9.19 16.91
N LEU A 298 18.14 -9.48 17.27
CA LEU A 298 17.36 -8.65 18.18
C LEU A 298 17.31 -9.30 19.56
N ALA A 299 17.57 -8.51 20.60
CA ALA A 299 17.53 -8.98 22.00
C ALA A 299 16.47 -8.24 22.82
N GLU A 300 15.86 -7.20 22.26
CA GLU A 300 14.73 -6.45 22.78
C GLU A 300 13.40 -7.05 22.30
N SER A 301 12.32 -6.71 23.01
CA SER A 301 10.97 -7.02 22.55
C SER A 301 10.57 -5.99 21.50
N THR A 302 9.99 -6.46 20.41
CA THR A 302 9.45 -5.61 19.35
C THR A 302 7.93 -5.71 19.31
N ILE A 303 7.26 -4.69 18.78
CA ILE A 303 5.80 -4.71 18.59
C ILE A 303 5.39 -5.12 17.16
N VAL A 304 6.39 -5.31 16.28
CA VAL A 304 6.22 -5.81 14.91
C VAL A 304 7.07 -7.07 14.67
N PRO A 305 6.65 -7.96 13.75
CA PRO A 305 5.32 -7.98 13.12
C PRO A 305 4.25 -8.43 14.13
N LEU A 306 3.02 -7.94 13.97
CA LEU A 306 1.93 -8.17 14.93
C LEU A 306 1.68 -9.66 15.22
N LEU A 307 1.67 -10.51 14.17
CA LEU A 307 1.41 -11.95 14.31
C LEU A 307 2.53 -12.74 15.01
N LYS A 308 3.78 -12.23 15.08
CA LYS A 308 4.85 -12.92 15.82
C LYS A 308 4.79 -12.63 17.33
N ASN A 309 4.18 -11.51 17.73
CA ASN A 309 4.13 -11.06 19.12
C ASN A 309 2.87 -11.50 19.89
N HIS A 310 1.84 -11.90 19.17
CA HIS A 310 0.61 -12.42 19.74
C HIS A 310 0.45 -13.90 19.36
N SER A 311 -0.09 -14.71 20.28
CA SER A 311 -0.49 -16.05 19.87
C SER A 311 -1.60 -15.92 18.82
N LYS A 312 -1.63 -16.80 17.82
CA LYS A 312 -2.59 -16.69 16.70
C LYS A 312 -4.04 -16.70 17.15
N ASP A 313 -4.30 -17.30 18.30
CA ASP A 313 -5.60 -17.32 18.96
C ASP A 313 -6.03 -15.95 19.48
N ASP A 314 -5.17 -14.94 19.51
CA ASP A 314 -5.43 -13.64 20.13
C ASP A 314 -5.75 -12.53 19.12
N LEU A 315 -5.63 -12.76 17.81
CA LEU A 315 -5.81 -11.71 16.79
C LEU A 315 -7.11 -11.90 16.00
N VAL A 316 -7.91 -10.83 15.89
CA VAL A 316 -9.09 -10.78 15.00
C VAL A 316 -8.99 -9.56 14.10
N ILE A 317 -9.07 -9.80 12.79
CA ILE A 317 -9.03 -8.74 11.78
C ILE A 317 -10.43 -8.52 11.22
N PHE A 318 -10.85 -7.27 11.25
CA PHE A 318 -12.04 -6.77 10.61
C PHE A 318 -11.66 -5.89 9.43
N SER A 319 -12.41 -5.98 8.35
CA SER A 319 -12.25 -5.09 7.21
C SER A 319 -13.60 -4.63 6.69
N ASP A 320 -13.69 -3.37 6.28
CA ASP A 320 -14.69 -2.98 5.31
C ASP A 320 -14.39 -3.62 3.94
N PHE A 321 -15.38 -3.65 3.05
CA PHE A 321 -15.23 -4.20 1.71
C PHE A 321 -15.07 -3.13 0.64
N ASP A 322 -15.96 -2.13 0.61
CA ASP A 322 -16.09 -1.22 -0.52
C ASP A 322 -15.01 -0.15 -0.47
N LEU A 323 -14.22 0.00 -1.54
CA LEU A 323 -13.05 0.90 -1.65
C LEU A 323 -11.89 0.55 -0.70
N THR A 324 -12.16 -0.16 0.40
CA THR A 324 -11.17 -0.75 1.31
C THR A 324 -10.52 -2.00 0.71
N CYS A 325 -11.33 -3.02 0.36
CA CYS A 325 -10.87 -4.23 -0.32
C CYS A 325 -11.00 -4.11 -1.84
N THR A 326 -12.03 -3.42 -2.32
CA THR A 326 -12.32 -3.27 -3.76
C THR A 326 -11.69 -1.99 -4.34
N VAL A 327 -11.40 -1.98 -5.65
CA VAL A 327 -11.00 -0.75 -6.36
C VAL A 327 -12.22 0.10 -6.75
N VAL A 328 -13.38 -0.55 -6.87
CA VAL A 328 -14.65 0.05 -7.27
C VAL A 328 -15.76 -0.38 -6.32
N ASP A 329 -16.70 0.54 -6.08
CA ASP A 329 -17.84 0.34 -5.20
C ASP A 329 -18.75 -0.80 -5.69
N SER A 330 -19.13 -1.72 -4.80
CA SER A 330 -19.96 -2.88 -5.11
C SER A 330 -21.36 -2.49 -5.59
N SER A 331 -21.92 -1.37 -5.12
CA SER A 331 -23.24 -0.90 -5.56
C SER A 331 -23.24 -0.53 -7.05
N ALA A 332 -22.14 0.05 -7.54
CA ALA A 332 -21.97 0.38 -8.96
C ALA A 332 -21.88 -0.88 -9.83
N ILE A 333 -21.23 -1.94 -9.33
CA ILE A 333 -21.17 -3.24 -10.00
C ILE A 333 -22.57 -3.87 -10.09
N LEU A 334 -23.32 -3.90 -8.99
CA LEU A 334 -24.69 -4.44 -8.98
C LEU A 334 -25.61 -3.67 -9.95
N ALA A 335 -25.50 -2.33 -9.98
CA ALA A 335 -26.23 -1.50 -10.94
C ALA A 335 -25.83 -1.78 -12.39
N GLU A 336 -24.54 -2.00 -12.68
CA GLU A 336 -24.07 -2.33 -14.02
C GLU A 336 -24.63 -3.68 -14.48
N ILE A 337 -24.60 -4.71 -13.63
CA ILE A 337 -25.23 -6.01 -13.91
C ILE A 337 -26.72 -5.79 -14.19
N ALA A 338 -27.40 -4.96 -13.40
CA ALA A 338 -28.82 -4.67 -13.58
C ALA A 338 -29.09 -4.03 -14.95
N ILE A 339 -28.26 -3.07 -15.39
CA ILE A 339 -28.43 -2.39 -16.66
C ILE A 339 -28.12 -3.30 -17.85
N VAL A 340 -27.06 -4.10 -17.76
CA VAL A 340 -26.57 -4.94 -18.87
C VAL A 340 -27.47 -6.14 -19.13
N THR A 341 -28.03 -6.73 -18.07
CA THR A 341 -28.90 -7.92 -18.17
C THR A 341 -30.37 -7.59 -18.35
N ALA A 342 -30.74 -6.30 -18.33
CA ALA A 342 -32.12 -5.87 -18.51
C ALA A 342 -32.61 -5.96 -19.96
N PRO A 343 -33.93 -6.17 -20.17
CA PRO A 343 -34.54 -6.10 -21.49
C PRO A 343 -34.28 -4.76 -22.18
N LYS A 344 -34.09 -4.79 -23.50
CA LYS A 344 -33.81 -3.57 -24.30
C LYS A 344 -35.08 -2.93 -24.84
N ASP A 345 -36.14 -3.70 -24.99
CA ASP A 345 -37.43 -3.29 -25.54
C ASP A 345 -38.58 -4.12 -24.93
N GLU A 346 -39.82 -3.74 -25.19
CA GLU A 346 -41.01 -4.43 -24.66
C GLU A 346 -41.20 -5.83 -25.27
N GLN A 347 -40.73 -6.07 -26.49
CA GLN A 347 -40.77 -7.41 -27.11
C GLN A 347 -39.90 -8.42 -26.33
N SER A 348 -38.70 -8.01 -25.91
CA SER A 348 -37.78 -8.83 -25.11
C SER A 348 -38.23 -9.03 -23.65
N ARG A 349 -39.22 -8.27 -23.18
CA ARG A 349 -39.92 -8.51 -21.90
C ARG A 349 -40.99 -9.59 -21.98
N SER A 350 -41.61 -9.79 -23.16
CA SER A 350 -42.72 -10.74 -23.32
C SER A 350 -42.23 -12.20 -23.16
N GLY A 351 -42.38 -12.74 -21.95
CA GLY A 351 -41.92 -14.09 -21.59
C GLY A 351 -41.17 -14.19 -20.26
N GLN A 352 -40.86 -13.08 -19.59
CA GLN A 352 -40.28 -13.09 -18.25
C GLN A 352 -41.36 -13.19 -17.16
N LEU A 353 -41.15 -14.04 -16.16
CA LEU A 353 -42.04 -14.22 -15.00
C LEU A 353 -42.15 -12.97 -14.11
N ILE A 354 -41.16 -12.07 -14.18
CA ILE A 354 -41.03 -10.90 -13.32
C ILE A 354 -40.97 -9.63 -14.17
N HIS A 355 -41.83 -8.64 -13.86
CA HIS A 355 -41.81 -7.34 -14.52
C HIS A 355 -40.57 -6.54 -14.09
N ARG A 356 -39.58 -6.43 -14.99
CA ARG A 356 -38.30 -5.76 -14.79
C ARG A 356 -38.18 -4.51 -15.65
N MET A 357 -37.58 -3.43 -15.14
CA MET A 357 -37.32 -2.18 -15.88
C MET A 357 -36.51 -2.39 -17.18
N LEU A 358 -36.72 -1.54 -18.20
CA LEU A 358 -35.90 -1.56 -19.41
C LEU A 358 -34.49 -1.02 -19.09
N SER A 359 -33.50 -1.43 -19.88
CA SER A 359 -32.10 -1.02 -19.69
C SER A 359 -31.91 0.51 -19.70
N ALA A 360 -32.64 1.23 -20.56
CA ALA A 360 -32.59 2.70 -20.61
C ALA A 360 -33.18 3.35 -19.35
N ASP A 361 -34.31 2.83 -18.86
CA ASP A 361 -34.96 3.32 -17.65
C ASP A 361 -34.10 3.05 -16.41
N LEU A 362 -33.52 1.85 -16.30
CA LEU A 362 -32.58 1.50 -15.21
C LEU A 362 -31.38 2.44 -15.18
N LYS A 363 -30.80 2.75 -16.34
CA LYS A 363 -29.66 3.67 -16.42
C LYS A 363 -30.05 5.07 -15.93
N ASN A 364 -31.24 5.55 -16.30
CA ASN A 364 -31.75 6.85 -15.87
C ASN A 364 -32.03 6.87 -14.36
N THR A 365 -32.72 5.85 -13.85
CA THR A 365 -33.04 5.70 -12.43
C THR A 365 -31.79 5.57 -11.57
N TRP A 366 -30.81 4.75 -11.99
CA TRP A 366 -29.53 4.64 -11.30
C TRP A 366 -28.78 5.97 -11.25
N SER A 367 -28.72 6.70 -12.37
CA SER A 367 -28.10 8.02 -12.44
C SER A 367 -28.75 9.01 -11.46
N GLN A 368 -30.08 8.98 -11.36
CA GLN A 368 -30.83 9.82 -10.41
C GLN A 368 -30.56 9.43 -8.95
N LEU A 369 -30.60 8.12 -8.62
CA LEU A 369 -30.32 7.62 -7.28
C LEU A 369 -28.89 7.96 -6.83
N SER A 370 -27.90 7.73 -7.69
CA SER A 370 -26.48 8.03 -7.42
C SER A 370 -26.25 9.52 -7.19
N LYS A 371 -26.88 10.38 -8.01
CA LYS A 371 -26.83 11.83 -7.83
C LYS A 371 -27.44 12.26 -6.49
N GLN A 372 -28.66 11.80 -6.19
CA GLN A 372 -29.34 12.11 -4.93
C GLN A 372 -28.55 11.62 -3.71
N TYR A 373 -27.96 10.42 -3.78
CA TYR A 373 -27.11 9.91 -2.72
C TYR A 373 -25.92 10.85 -2.47
N THR A 374 -25.21 11.24 -3.53
CA THR A 374 -24.04 12.13 -3.41
C THR A 374 -24.40 13.47 -2.77
N GLU A 375 -25.48 14.11 -3.24
CA GLU A 375 -25.93 15.43 -2.76
C GLU A 375 -26.36 15.37 -1.30
N HIS A 376 -27.21 14.40 -0.95
CA HIS A 376 -27.73 14.26 0.41
C HIS A 376 -26.67 13.73 1.40
N TYR A 377 -25.71 12.92 0.94
CA TYR A 377 -24.58 12.50 1.77
C TYR A 377 -23.74 13.72 2.16
N GLU A 378 -23.38 14.58 1.20
CA GLU A 378 -22.62 15.79 1.52
C GLU A 378 -23.40 16.71 2.45
N GLU A 379 -24.71 16.89 2.23
CA GLU A 379 -25.56 17.64 3.16
C GLU A 379 -25.58 17.04 4.58
N CYS A 380 -25.64 15.71 4.70
CA CYS A 380 -25.56 15.00 5.98
C CYS A 380 -24.22 15.28 6.67
N ILE A 381 -23.10 15.22 5.94
CA ILE A 381 -21.77 15.55 6.46
C ILE A 381 -21.70 17.01 6.91
N GLU A 382 -22.20 17.96 6.11
CA GLU A 382 -22.24 19.38 6.52
C GLU A 382 -23.10 19.60 7.76
N ASN A 383 -24.21 18.89 7.89
CA ASN A 383 -25.07 18.96 9.07
C ASN A 383 -24.38 18.42 10.33
N ILE A 384 -23.60 17.35 10.20
CA ILE A 384 -22.74 16.84 11.29
C ILE A 384 -21.72 17.91 11.72
N LEU A 385 -21.11 18.59 10.76
CA LEU A 385 -20.05 19.58 10.98
C LEU A 385 -20.54 20.95 11.46
N LYS A 386 -21.85 21.21 11.49
CA LYS A 386 -22.43 22.46 12.01
C LYS A 386 -22.31 22.60 13.53
N LYS A 387 -22.10 21.49 14.24
CA LYS A 387 -21.91 21.49 15.69
C LYS A 387 -20.58 22.13 16.05
N GLU A 388 -20.37 22.42 17.33
CA GLU A 388 -19.08 22.94 17.78
C GLU A 388 -18.00 21.86 17.66
N LYS A 389 -16.85 22.23 17.08
CA LYS A 389 -15.71 21.32 16.92
C LYS A 389 -15.16 20.96 18.30
N ALA A 390 -14.97 19.67 18.56
CA ALA A 390 -14.41 19.19 19.81
C ALA A 390 -12.91 19.53 19.93
N GLU A 391 -12.51 20.04 21.11
CA GLU A 391 -11.08 20.31 21.42
C GLU A 391 -10.30 19.02 21.71
N LYS A 392 -10.99 17.98 22.21
CA LYS A 392 -10.45 16.66 22.54
C LYS A 392 -11.31 15.59 21.89
N PHE A 393 -10.80 14.36 21.86
CA PHE A 393 -11.55 13.22 21.34
C PHE A 393 -12.92 13.08 22.04
N ASP A 394 -13.99 13.26 21.28
CA ASP A 394 -15.39 13.21 21.74
C ASP A 394 -16.11 12.01 21.11
N HIS A 395 -15.99 10.86 21.76
CA HIS A 395 -16.60 9.62 21.29
C HIS A 395 -18.14 9.65 21.36
N GLU A 396 -18.70 10.23 22.43
CA GLU A 396 -20.16 10.25 22.63
C GLU A 396 -20.84 11.18 21.62
N GLY A 397 -20.28 12.38 21.40
CA GLY A 397 -20.76 13.29 20.38
C GLY A 397 -20.65 12.72 18.97
N LEU A 398 -19.58 11.97 18.67
CA LEU A 398 -19.43 11.25 17.40
C LEU A 398 -20.51 10.18 17.22
N CYS A 399 -20.80 9.38 18.26
CA CYS A 399 -21.88 8.37 18.20
C CYS A 399 -23.21 9.02 17.85
N ILE A 400 -23.60 10.10 18.55
CA ILE A 400 -24.84 10.86 18.29
C ILE A 400 -24.84 11.46 16.88
N ALA A 401 -23.69 11.93 16.39
CA ALA A 401 -23.58 12.46 15.04
C ALA A 401 -23.80 11.38 13.97
N LEU A 402 -23.24 10.18 14.17
CA LEU A 402 -23.36 9.08 13.22
C LEU A 402 -24.73 8.39 13.25
N GLU A 403 -25.60 8.67 14.23
CA GLU A 403 -27.03 8.35 14.13
C GLU A 403 -27.68 9.08 12.95
N GLN A 404 -27.31 10.33 12.67
CA GLN A 404 -27.84 11.08 11.51
C GLN A 404 -27.43 10.41 10.20
N LEU A 405 -26.17 9.99 10.10
CA LEU A 405 -25.68 9.25 8.94
C LEU A 405 -26.40 7.90 8.81
N SER A 406 -26.66 7.22 9.93
CA SER A 406 -27.41 5.96 9.93
C SER A 406 -28.83 6.11 9.41
N GLU A 407 -29.53 7.17 9.81
CA GLU A 407 -30.88 7.46 9.30
C GLU A 407 -30.86 7.87 7.81
N PHE A 408 -29.79 8.53 7.36
CA PHE A 408 -29.59 8.81 5.94
C PHE A 408 -29.41 7.51 5.13
N GLU A 409 -28.54 6.60 5.56
CA GLU A 409 -28.26 5.34 4.86
C GLU A 409 -29.52 4.47 4.75
N LYS A 410 -30.28 4.32 5.84
CA LYS A 410 -31.58 3.61 5.83
C LYS A 410 -32.56 4.18 4.81
N LYS A 411 -32.64 5.52 4.71
CA LYS A 411 -33.47 6.19 3.70
C LYS A 411 -32.93 5.99 2.29
N ALA A 412 -31.61 5.93 2.10
CA ALA A 412 -31.00 5.62 0.81
C ALA A 412 -31.34 4.21 0.35
N ASN A 413 -31.24 3.22 1.24
CA ASN A 413 -31.63 1.85 0.96
C ASN A 413 -33.12 1.72 0.62
N ASN A 414 -34.00 2.44 1.33
CA ASN A 414 -35.43 2.50 0.98
C ASN A 414 -35.65 2.98 -0.46
N ARG A 415 -34.99 4.08 -0.88
CA ARG A 415 -35.12 4.61 -2.24
C ARG A 415 -34.68 3.59 -3.29
N VAL A 416 -33.62 2.84 -3.02
CA VAL A 416 -33.11 1.80 -3.93
C VAL A 416 -34.11 0.66 -4.06
N ILE A 417 -34.66 0.16 -2.95
CA ILE A 417 -35.68 -0.91 -2.95
C ILE A 417 -36.95 -0.43 -3.68
N GLU A 418 -37.47 0.73 -3.31
CA GLU A 418 -38.69 1.32 -3.90
C GLU A 418 -38.54 1.59 -5.40
N SER A 419 -37.33 1.88 -5.88
CA SER A 419 -37.07 2.09 -7.31
C SER A 419 -37.18 0.80 -8.14
N GLY A 420 -37.05 -0.37 -7.51
CA GLY A 420 -37.01 -1.66 -8.20
C GLY A 420 -35.76 -1.89 -9.06
N VAL A 421 -34.70 -1.07 -8.92
CA VAL A 421 -33.48 -1.16 -9.74
C VAL A 421 -32.76 -2.51 -9.60
N LEU A 422 -32.92 -3.18 -8.47
CA LEU A 422 -32.30 -4.47 -8.15
C LEU A 422 -33.17 -5.68 -8.55
N LYS A 423 -34.41 -5.45 -8.95
CA LYS A 423 -35.36 -6.51 -9.27
C LYS A 423 -34.97 -7.23 -10.56
N GLY A 424 -35.02 -8.56 -10.53
CA GLY A 424 -34.74 -9.39 -11.70
C GLY A 424 -33.25 -9.69 -11.93
N LEU A 425 -32.38 -9.35 -10.99
CA LEU A 425 -30.97 -9.77 -11.01
C LEU A 425 -30.85 -11.29 -10.75
N ASN A 426 -30.01 -11.98 -11.53
CA ASN A 426 -29.77 -13.41 -11.35
C ASN A 426 -28.60 -13.66 -10.39
N LEU A 427 -28.77 -14.61 -9.46
CA LEU A 427 -27.75 -14.96 -8.46
C LEU A 427 -26.41 -15.40 -9.09
N GLU A 428 -26.43 -16.14 -10.19
CA GLU A 428 -25.21 -16.61 -10.85
C GLU A 428 -24.47 -15.48 -11.57
N ASP A 429 -25.20 -14.47 -12.08
CA ASP A 429 -24.57 -13.27 -12.64
C ASP A 429 -23.92 -12.42 -11.54
N ILE A 430 -24.53 -12.35 -10.35
CA ILE A 430 -23.95 -11.69 -9.17
C ILE A 430 -22.66 -12.40 -8.75
N LYS A 431 -22.69 -13.73 -8.58
CA LYS A 431 -21.49 -14.50 -8.22
C LYS A 431 -20.37 -14.31 -9.25
N ARG A 432 -20.68 -14.42 -10.55
CA ARG A 432 -19.71 -14.19 -11.63
C ARG A 432 -19.10 -12.79 -11.60
N ALA A 433 -19.88 -11.78 -11.24
CA ALA A 433 -19.37 -10.43 -11.07
C ALA A 433 -18.44 -10.31 -9.85
N GLY A 434 -18.80 -10.95 -8.74
CA GLY A 434 -17.94 -11.07 -7.55
C GLY A 434 -16.59 -11.72 -7.88
N GLU A 435 -16.60 -12.85 -8.58
CA GLU A 435 -15.38 -13.58 -9.00
C GLU A 435 -14.43 -12.71 -9.85
N ARG A 436 -14.98 -11.77 -10.63
CA ARG A 436 -14.23 -10.89 -11.54
C ARG A 436 -13.89 -9.54 -10.92
N LEU A 437 -14.29 -9.31 -9.67
CA LEU A 437 -14.12 -8.03 -9.01
C LEU A 437 -12.62 -7.76 -8.78
N ILE A 438 -12.20 -6.55 -9.15
CA ILE A 438 -10.81 -6.10 -8.97
C ILE A 438 -10.66 -5.63 -7.53
N LEU A 439 -9.83 -6.34 -6.79
CA LEU A 439 -9.47 -6.02 -5.41
C LEU A 439 -8.17 -5.22 -5.37
N GLN A 440 -8.00 -4.45 -4.30
CA GLN A 440 -6.78 -3.70 -4.04
C GLN A 440 -5.57 -4.64 -3.99
N ASP A 441 -4.46 -4.21 -4.57
CA ASP A 441 -3.25 -5.02 -4.61
C ASP A 441 -2.78 -5.38 -3.19
N GLY A 442 -2.42 -6.64 -2.98
CA GLY A 442 -1.99 -7.16 -1.68
C GLY A 442 -3.09 -7.51 -0.66
N CYS A 443 -4.33 -7.03 -0.82
CA CYS A 443 -5.46 -7.28 0.10
C CYS A 443 -5.68 -8.77 0.37
N ILE A 444 -5.84 -9.56 -0.70
CA ILE A 444 -6.08 -11.01 -0.62
C ILE A 444 -4.90 -11.75 -0.02
N ASN A 445 -3.67 -11.35 -0.36
CA ASN A 445 -2.47 -11.98 0.18
C ASN A 445 -2.39 -11.81 1.70
N VAL A 446 -2.84 -10.67 2.25
CA VAL A 446 -2.90 -10.45 3.69
C VAL A 446 -3.90 -11.41 4.33
N PHE A 447 -5.14 -11.46 3.83
CA PHE A 447 -6.16 -12.37 4.37
C PHE A 447 -5.75 -13.84 4.26
N GLN A 448 -5.23 -14.24 3.09
CA GLN A 448 -4.76 -15.59 2.85
C GLN A 448 -3.66 -15.97 3.85
N LYS A 449 -2.62 -15.14 4.03
CA LYS A 449 -1.55 -15.43 4.98
C LYS A 449 -2.03 -15.52 6.44
N ILE A 450 -2.98 -14.68 6.84
CA ILE A 450 -3.58 -14.73 8.20
C ILE A 450 -4.36 -16.03 8.40
N LEU A 451 -5.07 -16.51 7.37
CA LEU A 451 -5.87 -17.72 7.43
C LEU A 451 -5.04 -19.01 7.23
N GLU A 452 -3.95 -18.96 6.45
CA GLU A 452 -3.04 -20.07 6.19
C GLU A 452 -2.05 -20.33 7.33
N THR A 453 -1.77 -19.33 8.17
CA THR A 453 -0.86 -19.51 9.31
C THR A 453 -1.52 -20.42 10.35
N GLY A 454 -1.34 -21.75 10.19
CA GLY A 454 -1.94 -22.88 10.90
C GLY A 454 -2.49 -22.71 12.33
N ASP A 455 -3.56 -23.50 12.55
CA ASP A 455 -4.57 -23.57 13.62
C ASP A 455 -5.78 -22.63 13.47
N GLN A 456 -6.97 -23.25 13.53
CA GLN A 456 -8.26 -22.85 12.97
C GLN A 456 -8.94 -21.58 13.58
N ASN A 457 -8.19 -20.65 14.16
CA ASN A 457 -8.76 -19.64 15.06
C ASN A 457 -8.44 -18.17 14.75
N ALA A 458 -7.50 -17.86 13.84
CA ALA A 458 -7.38 -16.50 13.31
C ALA A 458 -8.58 -16.23 12.41
N LYS A 459 -9.43 -15.27 12.80
CA LYS A 459 -10.67 -14.96 12.08
C LYS A 459 -10.56 -13.62 11.37
N VAL A 460 -10.85 -13.66 10.08
CA VAL A 460 -11.04 -12.46 9.25
C VAL A 460 -12.53 -12.25 9.08
N HIS A 461 -13.02 -11.09 9.50
CA HIS A 461 -14.41 -10.69 9.36
C HIS A 461 -14.51 -9.51 8.39
N VAL A 462 -15.49 -9.54 7.49
CA VAL A 462 -15.82 -8.42 6.64
C VAL A 462 -17.15 -7.82 7.08
N LEU A 463 -17.14 -6.54 7.48
CA LEU A 463 -18.35 -5.80 7.85
C LEU A 463 -18.63 -4.77 6.76
N SER A 464 -19.71 -4.91 6.00
CA SER A 464 -19.96 -4.07 4.83
C SER A 464 -21.43 -3.65 4.70
N TYR A 465 -21.65 -2.46 4.14
CA TYR A 465 -22.99 -1.99 3.74
C TYR A 465 -23.47 -2.55 2.40
N CYS A 466 -22.62 -3.31 1.70
CA CYS A 466 -22.97 -3.92 0.43
C CYS A 466 -24.35 -4.57 0.50
N TRP A 467 -25.16 -4.33 -0.52
CA TRP A 467 -26.53 -4.83 -0.56
C TRP A 467 -26.64 -6.35 -0.74
N CYS A 468 -25.56 -7.03 -1.13
CA CYS A 468 -25.56 -8.46 -1.41
C CYS A 468 -24.28 -9.15 -0.93
N GLY A 469 -24.37 -9.90 0.17
CA GLY A 469 -23.26 -10.68 0.72
C GLY A 469 -22.74 -11.77 -0.22
N ASP A 470 -23.57 -12.30 -1.13
CA ASP A 470 -23.13 -13.30 -2.12
C ASP A 470 -22.09 -12.74 -3.10
N LEU A 471 -22.17 -11.44 -3.44
CA LEU A 471 -21.15 -10.78 -4.25
C LEU A 471 -19.79 -10.81 -3.54
N ILE A 472 -19.77 -10.47 -2.25
CA ILE A 472 -18.57 -10.43 -1.41
C ILE A 472 -18.00 -11.84 -1.26
N ARG A 473 -18.84 -12.81 -0.89
CA ARG A 473 -18.43 -14.21 -0.75
C ARG A 473 -17.81 -14.74 -2.03
N ALA A 474 -18.45 -14.52 -3.18
CA ALA A 474 -17.90 -14.94 -4.47
C ALA A 474 -16.54 -14.28 -4.79
N ALA A 475 -16.34 -13.01 -4.43
CA ALA A 475 -15.07 -12.32 -4.63
C ALA A 475 -13.90 -12.92 -3.83
N PHE A 476 -14.17 -13.43 -2.62
CA PHE A 476 -13.17 -14.13 -1.80
C PHE A 476 -13.01 -15.60 -2.18
N SER A 477 -14.10 -16.31 -2.48
CA SER A 477 -14.07 -17.71 -2.92
C SER A 477 -13.28 -17.90 -4.20
N ALA A 478 -13.40 -16.98 -5.17
CA ALA A 478 -12.63 -16.98 -6.40
C ALA A 478 -11.10 -16.94 -6.19
N ARG A 479 -10.67 -16.55 -4.98
CA ARG A 479 -9.27 -16.39 -4.60
C ARG A 479 -8.86 -17.30 -3.44
N SER A 480 -9.63 -18.37 -3.18
CA SER A 480 -9.35 -19.38 -2.16
C SER A 480 -9.29 -18.82 -0.72
N VAL A 481 -10.07 -17.79 -0.42
CA VAL A 481 -10.17 -17.16 0.90
C VAL A 481 -11.57 -17.35 1.51
N ASP A 482 -12.10 -18.57 1.41
CA ASP A 482 -13.48 -18.91 1.82
C ASP A 482 -13.76 -18.80 3.32
N ALA A 483 -12.70 -18.81 4.15
CA ALA A 483 -12.82 -18.74 5.60
C ALA A 483 -13.11 -17.31 6.13
N VAL A 484 -13.19 -16.30 5.24
CA VAL A 484 -13.61 -14.95 5.63
C VAL A 484 -15.10 -14.94 5.99
N GLU A 485 -15.41 -14.52 7.22
CA GLU A 485 -16.79 -14.38 7.66
C GLU A 485 -17.38 -13.05 7.17
N VAL A 486 -18.34 -13.11 6.25
CA VAL A 486 -18.98 -11.92 5.67
C VAL A 486 -20.24 -11.54 6.44
N HIS A 487 -20.30 -10.30 6.90
CA HIS A 487 -21.44 -9.67 7.59
C HIS A 487 -21.89 -8.46 6.75
N ALA A 488 -22.89 -8.68 5.90
CA ALA A 488 -23.44 -7.67 5.00
C ALA A 488 -24.96 -7.85 4.87
N ASN A 489 -25.60 -6.96 4.12
CA ASN A 489 -27.00 -7.16 3.73
C ASN A 489 -27.12 -8.30 2.71
N GLU A 490 -28.31 -8.87 2.59
CA GLU A 490 -28.57 -9.96 1.64
C GLU A 490 -29.73 -9.61 0.71
N PHE A 491 -29.67 -10.08 -0.53
CA PHE A 491 -30.83 -10.01 -1.41
C PHE A 491 -31.83 -11.10 -1.06
N THR A 492 -33.12 -10.77 -1.22
CA THR A 492 -34.16 -11.80 -1.22
C THR A 492 -34.35 -12.31 -2.64
N PHE A 493 -34.39 -13.64 -2.79
CA PHE A 493 -34.54 -14.31 -4.08
C PHE A 493 -35.84 -15.12 -4.13
N GLU A 494 -36.49 -15.10 -5.28
CA GLU A 494 -37.44 -16.13 -5.70
C GLU A 494 -36.69 -17.05 -6.68
N GLU A 495 -36.50 -18.30 -6.26
CA GLU A 495 -35.56 -19.24 -6.90
C GLU A 495 -34.14 -18.63 -6.97
N SER A 496 -33.71 -18.20 -8.16
CA SER A 496 -32.39 -17.58 -8.39
C SER A 496 -32.50 -16.13 -8.86
N ILE A 497 -33.67 -15.51 -8.77
CA ILE A 497 -33.94 -14.16 -9.26
C ILE A 497 -34.28 -13.23 -8.10
N SER A 498 -33.55 -12.12 -7.98
CA SER A 498 -33.77 -11.13 -6.93
C SER A 498 -35.15 -10.50 -7.05
N THR A 499 -35.86 -10.44 -5.93
CA THR A 499 -37.18 -9.78 -5.83
C THR A 499 -37.06 -8.25 -5.88
N GLY A 500 -35.84 -7.73 -5.67
CA GLY A 500 -35.56 -6.31 -5.47
C GLY A 500 -35.53 -5.89 -3.99
N GLU A 501 -35.91 -6.79 -3.07
CA GLU A 501 -35.86 -6.56 -1.63
C GLU A 501 -34.48 -6.88 -1.05
N ILE A 502 -34.11 -6.13 0.00
CA ILE A 502 -32.85 -6.29 0.73
C ILE A 502 -33.17 -6.68 2.18
N GLU A 503 -32.63 -7.80 2.64
CA GLU A 503 -32.57 -8.18 4.05
C GLU A 503 -31.46 -7.38 4.74
N ARG A 504 -31.86 -6.40 5.56
CA ARG A 504 -30.99 -5.36 6.10
C ARG A 504 -30.34 -5.79 7.41
N LYS A 505 -29.21 -6.51 7.31
CA LYS A 505 -28.45 -6.99 8.47
C LYS A 505 -27.44 -5.96 8.96
N VAL A 506 -26.76 -5.28 8.03
CA VAL A 506 -25.71 -4.28 8.31
C VAL A 506 -25.90 -3.13 7.33
N GLU A 507 -26.73 -2.15 7.68
CA GLU A 507 -27.11 -1.07 6.76
C GLU A 507 -26.65 0.32 7.19
N SER A 508 -26.00 0.44 8.35
CA SER A 508 -25.60 1.73 8.89
C SER A 508 -24.33 1.66 9.76
N PRO A 509 -23.65 2.80 10.02
CA PRO A 509 -22.49 2.87 10.91
C PRO A 509 -22.73 2.31 12.30
N ILE A 510 -23.93 2.52 12.82
CA ILE A 510 -24.34 2.01 14.13
C ILE A 510 -24.51 0.49 14.09
N ASP A 511 -25.03 -0.07 12.99
CA ASP A 511 -25.19 -1.52 12.85
C ASP A 511 -23.84 -2.22 12.69
N LYS A 512 -22.91 -1.64 11.91
CA LYS A 512 -21.51 -2.11 11.85
C LYS A 512 -20.87 -2.15 13.24
N ALA A 513 -20.99 -1.06 14.00
CA ALA A 513 -20.41 -0.98 15.34
C ALA A 513 -21.03 -2.01 16.31
N LYS A 514 -22.34 -2.24 16.23
CA LYS A 514 -23.03 -3.29 17.02
C LYS A 514 -22.53 -4.68 16.63
N GLN A 515 -22.40 -4.96 15.34
CA GLN A 515 -21.93 -6.25 14.85
C GLN A 515 -20.48 -6.51 15.28
N PHE A 516 -19.60 -5.51 15.14
CA PHE A 516 -18.23 -5.56 15.65
C PHE A 516 -18.19 -5.90 17.14
N LYS A 517 -18.93 -5.14 17.98
CA LYS A 517 -18.97 -5.37 19.42
C LYS A 517 -19.51 -6.76 19.79
N SER A 518 -20.53 -7.24 19.09
CA SER A 518 -21.10 -8.57 19.29
C SER A 518 -20.06 -9.67 19.02
N ILE A 519 -19.35 -9.59 17.89
CA ILE A 519 -18.30 -10.56 17.53
C ILE A 519 -17.18 -10.56 18.57
N VAL A 520 -16.71 -9.37 18.98
CA VAL A 520 -15.65 -9.23 19.98
C VAL A 520 -16.09 -9.78 21.34
N GLN A 521 -17.31 -9.46 21.79
CA GLN A 521 -17.83 -9.92 23.08
C GLN A 521 -18.00 -11.45 23.12
N ASN A 522 -18.60 -12.04 22.10
CA ASN A 522 -18.78 -13.49 22.01
C ASN A 522 -17.44 -14.22 22.13
N ARG A 523 -16.36 -13.66 21.55
CA ARG A 523 -15.04 -14.26 21.63
C ARG A 523 -14.39 -14.13 23.01
N LYS A 524 -14.57 -12.99 23.68
CA LYS A 524 -14.11 -12.79 25.06
C LYS A 524 -14.80 -13.75 26.04
N ASP A 525 -16.09 -14.00 25.84
CA ASP A 525 -16.87 -14.92 26.67
C ASP A 525 -16.45 -16.39 26.49
N HIS A 526 -15.97 -16.76 25.29
CA HIS A 526 -15.50 -18.11 24.99
C HIS A 526 -14.10 -18.43 25.53
N ASP A 527 -13.25 -17.44 25.78
CA ASP A 527 -11.83 -17.65 26.12
C ASP A 527 -11.38 -16.66 27.22
N GLU A 528 -11.93 -16.82 28.45
CA GLU A 528 -11.77 -15.92 29.62
C GLU A 528 -10.31 -15.59 30.03
N LYS A 529 -9.30 -16.28 29.47
CA LYS A 529 -7.88 -16.15 29.85
C LYS A 529 -6.97 -15.53 28.81
N LYS A 530 -7.45 -15.15 27.62
CA LYS A 530 -6.61 -14.68 26.51
C LYS A 530 -6.75 -13.19 26.21
N SER A 531 -5.63 -12.53 25.91
CA SER A 531 -5.58 -11.10 25.57
C SER A 531 -5.91 -10.89 24.10
N LEU A 532 -7.19 -10.65 23.79
CA LEU A 532 -7.66 -10.38 22.42
C LEU A 532 -7.17 -9.01 21.90
N VAL A 533 -6.55 -9.00 20.73
CA VAL A 533 -6.18 -7.81 19.94
C VAL A 533 -7.06 -7.74 18.70
N THR A 534 -7.70 -6.59 18.49
CA THR A 534 -8.59 -6.33 17.37
C THR A 534 -8.00 -5.29 16.42
N VAL A 535 -8.00 -5.61 15.12
CA VAL A 535 -7.61 -4.68 14.06
C VAL A 535 -8.83 -4.42 13.20
N TYR A 536 -9.17 -3.15 12.95
CA TYR A 536 -10.20 -2.80 11.97
C TYR A 536 -9.59 -1.99 10.83
N ILE A 537 -9.89 -2.37 9.59
CA ILE A 537 -9.39 -1.74 8.37
C ILE A 537 -10.58 -1.12 7.62
N GLY A 538 -10.54 0.18 7.32
CA GLY A 538 -11.62 0.87 6.60
C GLY A 538 -11.16 2.16 5.93
N ASP A 539 -12.04 2.85 5.20
CA ASP A 539 -11.68 4.06 4.43
C ASP A 539 -12.68 5.23 4.60
N SER A 540 -13.83 4.97 5.23
CA SER A 540 -15.00 5.85 5.18
C SER A 540 -15.47 6.36 6.55
N VAL A 541 -16.30 7.42 6.53
CA VAL A 541 -16.97 7.95 7.74
C VAL A 541 -17.79 6.87 8.43
N GLY A 542 -18.38 5.96 7.66
CA GLY A 542 -19.19 4.88 8.21
C GLY A 542 -18.41 3.86 9.02
N ASP A 543 -17.09 3.83 8.89
CA ASP A 543 -16.22 2.90 9.61
C ASP A 543 -15.69 3.50 10.92
N LEU A 544 -15.86 4.81 11.15
CA LEU A 544 -15.24 5.53 12.27
C LEU A 544 -15.46 4.87 13.64
N LEU A 545 -16.67 4.39 13.91
CA LEU A 545 -16.96 3.73 15.18
C LEU A 545 -16.18 2.43 15.32
N CYS A 546 -16.16 1.57 14.31
CA CYS A 546 -15.42 0.32 14.38
C CYS A 546 -13.89 0.55 14.40
N LEU A 547 -13.41 1.52 13.62
CA LEU A 547 -12.02 1.96 13.62
C LEU A 547 -11.56 2.42 15.01
N LEU A 548 -12.39 3.19 15.72
CA LEU A 548 -12.07 3.68 17.06
C LEU A 548 -12.23 2.62 18.14
N GLU A 549 -13.21 1.73 18.02
CA GLU A 549 -13.48 0.69 19.01
C GLU A 549 -12.44 -0.44 18.95
N ALA A 550 -11.83 -0.69 17.79
CA ALA A 550 -10.72 -1.63 17.66
C ALA A 550 -9.46 -1.16 18.39
N ASP A 551 -8.65 -2.10 18.86
CA ASP A 551 -7.36 -1.80 19.49
C ASP A 551 -6.40 -1.08 18.53
N ILE A 552 -6.52 -1.42 17.24
CA ILE A 552 -5.79 -0.81 16.13
C ILE A 552 -6.76 -0.50 14.99
N GLY A 553 -7.15 0.78 14.87
CA GLY A 553 -7.91 1.28 13.72
C GLY A 553 -6.99 1.73 12.60
N ILE A 554 -7.05 1.06 11.45
CA ILE A 554 -6.25 1.36 10.25
C ILE A 554 -7.16 1.94 9.16
N VAL A 555 -6.82 3.14 8.71
CA VAL A 555 -7.47 3.83 7.61
C VAL A 555 -6.67 3.59 6.33
N VAL A 556 -7.26 2.89 5.37
CA VAL A 556 -6.68 2.69 4.03
C VAL A 556 -7.11 3.82 3.12
N GLY A 557 -6.12 4.48 2.52
CA GLY A 557 -6.41 5.72 1.81
C GLY A 557 -6.90 6.80 2.77
N SER A 558 -7.58 7.81 2.24
CA SER A 558 -8.09 8.89 3.08
C SER A 558 -9.18 9.65 2.35
N SER A 559 -10.44 9.32 2.62
CA SER A 559 -11.55 10.15 2.15
C SER A 559 -11.55 11.51 2.84
N SER A 560 -11.84 12.58 2.07
CA SER A 560 -11.87 13.95 2.62
C SER A 560 -12.93 14.10 3.72
N SER A 561 -14.07 13.44 3.56
CA SER A 561 -15.16 13.47 4.55
C SER A 561 -14.77 12.76 5.84
N LEU A 562 -14.06 11.61 5.76
CA LEU A 562 -13.52 10.92 6.94
C LEU A 562 -12.63 11.84 7.77
N ARG A 563 -11.65 12.51 7.12
CA ARG A 563 -10.77 13.45 7.83
C ARG A 563 -11.53 14.64 8.41
N ARG A 564 -12.47 15.21 7.67
CA ARG A 564 -13.27 16.36 8.14
C ARG A 564 -14.08 16.00 9.38
N VAL A 565 -14.82 14.89 9.33
CA VAL A 565 -15.63 14.41 10.46
C VAL A 565 -14.73 14.00 11.61
N GLY A 566 -13.69 13.18 11.37
CA GLY A 566 -12.81 12.73 12.44
C GLY A 566 -12.11 13.89 13.16
N ASN A 567 -11.53 14.84 12.42
CA ASN A 567 -10.92 16.04 13.00
C ASN A 567 -11.94 16.90 13.76
N HIS A 568 -13.21 16.90 13.35
CA HIS A 568 -14.27 17.64 14.03
C HIS A 568 -14.55 17.09 15.43
N PHE A 569 -14.42 15.78 15.61
CA PHE A 569 -14.60 15.09 16.89
C PHE A 569 -13.27 14.80 17.62
N GLY A 570 -12.20 15.51 17.27
CA GLY A 570 -10.91 15.42 17.95
C GLY A 570 -10.12 14.12 17.69
N ILE A 571 -10.40 13.42 16.58
CA ILE A 571 -9.62 12.24 16.16
C ILE A 571 -8.32 12.69 15.51
N SER A 572 -7.21 12.07 15.91
CA SER A 572 -5.90 12.21 15.28
C SER A 572 -5.68 11.13 14.23
N PHE A 573 -5.22 11.52 13.04
CA PHE A 573 -4.82 10.60 11.98
C PHE A 573 -3.31 10.60 11.84
N VAL A 574 -2.67 9.49 12.20
CA VAL A 574 -1.21 9.37 12.27
C VAL A 574 -0.75 8.33 11.23
N PRO A 575 0.32 8.58 10.44
CA PRO A 575 0.88 7.54 9.58
C PRO A 575 1.21 6.28 10.40
N LEU A 576 0.84 5.10 9.90
CA LEU A 576 0.96 3.85 10.66
C LEU A 576 2.39 3.62 11.18
N PHE A 577 3.40 3.79 10.32
CA PHE A 577 4.81 3.65 10.71
C PHE A 577 5.20 4.61 11.85
N SER A 578 4.82 5.88 11.76
CA SER A 578 5.09 6.89 12.81
C SER A 578 4.47 6.49 14.15
N GLY A 579 3.21 6.03 14.12
CA GLY A 579 2.52 5.51 15.29
C GLY A 579 3.20 4.30 15.91
N ILE A 580 3.64 3.35 15.08
CA ILE A 580 4.39 2.16 15.51
C ILE A 580 5.71 2.56 16.15
N VAL A 581 6.49 3.47 15.55
CA VAL A 581 7.76 3.92 16.12
C VAL A 581 7.56 4.58 17.48
N GLN A 582 6.53 5.42 17.61
CA GLN A 582 6.18 6.03 18.90
C GLN A 582 5.79 4.98 19.95
N LYS A 583 5.00 3.97 19.55
CA LYS A 583 4.62 2.86 20.41
C LYS A 583 5.80 1.98 20.79
N GLN A 584 6.70 1.68 19.85
CA GLN A 584 7.93 0.94 20.12
C GLN A 584 8.79 1.71 21.11
N LYS A 585 8.94 3.03 20.95
CA LYS A 585 9.69 3.88 21.90
C LYS A 585 9.13 3.83 23.32
N GLN A 586 7.81 3.71 23.46
CA GLN A 586 7.11 3.57 24.75
C GLN A 586 7.16 2.13 25.28
N HIS A 587 7.38 1.15 24.42
CA HIS A 587 7.44 -0.27 24.77
C HIS A 587 8.69 -0.56 25.61
N THR A 588 8.52 -0.61 26.93
CA THR A 588 9.56 -1.03 27.87
C THR A 588 9.27 -2.45 28.36
N GLN A 589 10.31 -3.20 28.74
CA GLN A 589 10.17 -4.60 29.16
C GLN A 589 9.34 -4.80 30.45
N GLU A 590 8.96 -3.72 31.13
CA GLU A 590 8.32 -3.74 32.46
C GLU A 590 6.84 -3.30 32.45
N GLU A 591 6.27 -2.90 31.31
CA GLU A 591 4.87 -2.48 31.27
C GLU A 591 3.88 -3.66 31.25
N SER A 592 2.99 -3.69 32.25
CA SER A 592 1.84 -4.60 32.31
C SER A 592 0.62 -4.10 31.49
N SER A 593 0.72 -2.94 30.83
CA SER A 593 -0.35 -2.33 30.05
C SER A 593 -0.33 -2.80 28.59
N PRO A 594 -1.50 -2.96 27.94
CA PRO A 594 -1.56 -3.32 26.54
C PRO A 594 -0.99 -2.18 25.68
N THR A 595 -0.06 -2.51 24.78
CA THR A 595 0.57 -1.57 23.83
C THR A 595 -0.47 -0.82 22.99
N TRP A 596 -1.51 -1.54 22.57
CA TRP A 596 -2.62 -1.06 21.76
C TRP A 596 -3.88 -0.94 22.61
N LYS A 597 -4.69 0.08 22.34
CA LYS A 597 -5.90 0.35 23.11
C LYS A 597 -6.93 1.03 22.24
N GLY A 598 -8.13 0.45 22.19
CA GLY A 598 -9.30 1.08 21.59
C GLY A 598 -9.68 2.39 22.29
N LEU A 599 -10.45 3.21 21.58
CA LEU A 599 -10.96 4.50 22.04
C LEU A 599 -9.86 5.48 22.47
N SER A 600 -8.68 5.38 21.85
CA SER A 600 -7.55 6.30 22.08
C SER A 600 -7.73 7.65 21.37
N GLY A 601 -8.70 7.77 20.46
CA GLY A 601 -8.85 8.92 19.58
C GLY A 601 -7.77 9.01 18.49
N THR A 602 -6.94 7.98 18.32
CA THR A 602 -5.89 7.92 17.28
C THR A 602 -6.22 6.82 16.29
N LEU A 603 -6.22 7.16 15.00
CA LEU A 603 -6.35 6.23 13.89
C LEU A 603 -5.09 6.25 13.03
N TYR A 604 -4.67 5.09 12.55
CA TYR A 604 -3.43 4.93 11.79
C TYR A 604 -3.72 4.93 10.29
N THR A 605 -3.03 5.75 9.51
CA THR A 605 -3.26 5.83 8.06
C THR A 605 -2.21 5.07 7.29
N VAL A 606 -2.63 4.33 6.27
CA VAL A 606 -1.76 3.65 5.31
C VAL A 606 -2.11 4.05 3.88
N SER A 607 -1.10 4.02 3.01
CA SER A 607 -1.26 4.25 1.57
C SER A 607 -1.64 3.00 0.79
N SER A 608 -1.35 1.81 1.34
CA SER A 608 -1.56 0.53 0.65
C SER A 608 -1.68 -0.65 1.61
N TRP A 609 -2.23 -1.77 1.11
CA TRP A 609 -2.24 -3.04 1.83
C TRP A 609 -0.83 -3.64 2.05
N ALA A 610 0.18 -3.20 1.28
CA ALA A 610 1.56 -3.61 1.51
C ALA A 610 2.10 -3.10 2.85
N GLU A 611 1.68 -1.93 3.33
CA GLU A 611 2.01 -1.44 4.67
C GLU A 611 1.35 -2.30 5.75
N ILE A 612 0.07 -2.65 5.56
CA ILE A 612 -0.66 -3.54 6.48
C ILE A 612 0.02 -4.91 6.54
N HIS A 613 0.43 -5.45 5.39
CA HIS A 613 1.19 -6.70 5.32
C HIS A 613 2.49 -6.59 6.13
N SER A 614 3.27 -5.55 5.87
CA SER A 614 4.58 -5.35 6.51
C SER A 614 4.45 -5.20 8.02
N PHE A 615 3.41 -4.48 8.48
CA PHE A 615 3.09 -4.33 9.89
C PHE A 615 2.59 -5.63 10.55
N ALA A 616 1.59 -6.28 9.95
CA ALA A 616 0.88 -7.39 10.60
C ALA A 616 1.66 -8.70 10.48
N LEU A 617 2.18 -8.99 9.29
CA LEU A 617 2.78 -10.29 8.94
C LEU A 617 4.32 -10.23 8.90
N GLY A 618 4.88 -9.06 8.59
CA GLY A 618 6.29 -8.91 8.30
C GLY A 618 6.62 -9.39 6.87
N TRP A 619 7.88 -9.76 6.64
CA TRP A 619 8.38 -10.13 5.31
C TRP A 619 8.01 -11.56 4.86
N GLU A 620 7.94 -12.51 5.79
CA GLU A 620 7.75 -13.96 5.50
C GLU A 620 6.39 -14.28 4.90
#